data_AF-A0A970XP11-F1
#
_entry.id   AF-A0A970XP11-F1
#
_cell.length_a   1.000
_cell.length_b   1.000
_cell.length_c   1.000
_cell.angle_alpha   90.00
_cell.angle_beta   90.00
_cell.angle_gamma   90.00
#
_symmetry.space_group_name_H-M   'P 1'
#
loop_
_entity.id
_entity.type
_entity.pdbx_description
1 polymer ?
#
loop_
_entity_poly.entity_id
_entity_poly.type
_entity_poly.pdbx_seq_one_letter_code
_entity_poly.pdbx_strand_id
1 'polypeptide(L)'
;IGIGFGLYVLFTIGLYHVLVVKLEERFGTGPWIVFMLLGVLCLFLSWQTSSQTVSMWWGYNAFLNLWTVKEMFDQPRRRQMSSAN
;
A
#
# COMPACT_ATOMS: atom_id res chain seq x y z
N ILE A 1 21.54 3.07 6.99
CA ILE A 1 20.16 2.60 6.68
C ILE A 1 19.42 3.57 5.76
N GLY A 2 19.46 4.90 6.01
CA GLY A 2 18.63 5.90 5.31
C GLY A 2 18.54 5.81 3.78
N ILE A 3 19.67 5.81 3.06
CA ILE A 3 19.66 5.76 1.58
C ILE A 3 19.12 4.42 1.05
N GLY A 4 19.57 3.30 1.64
CA GLY A 4 19.08 1.97 1.25
C GLY A 4 17.59 1.79 1.52
N PHE A 5 17.11 2.32 2.66
CA PHE A 5 15.69 2.34 2.98
C PHE A 5 14.90 3.26 2.03
N GLY A 6 15.43 4.43 1.68
CA GLY A 6 14.81 5.33 0.71
C GLY A 6 14.66 4.71 -0.68
N LEU A 7 15.68 4.00 -1.16
CA LEU A 7 15.60 3.24 -2.43
C LEU A 7 14.57 2.12 -2.35
N TYR A 8 14.53 1.38 -1.23
CA TYR A 8 13.52 0.35 -1.00
C TYR A 8 12.10 0.95 -1.00
N VAL A 9 11.90 2.10 -0.36
CA VAL A 9 10.62 2.81 -0.32
C VAL A 9 10.19 3.23 -1.73
N LEU A 10 11.06 3.90 -2.47
CA LEU A 10 10.76 4.36 -3.83
C LEU A 10 10.38 3.18 -4.75
N PHE A 11 11.14 2.09 -4.67
CA PHE A 11 10.88 0.89 -5.47
C PHE A 11 9.54 0.23 -5.10
N THR A 12 9.27 0.07 -3.81
CA THR A 12 8.04 -0.59 -3.34
C THR A 12 6.79 0.24 -3.63
N ILE A 13 6.83 1.57 -3.51
CA ILE A 13 5.73 2.45 -3.92
C ILE A 13 5.41 2.26 -5.41
N GLY A 14 6.43 2.32 -6.27
CA GLY A 14 6.25 2.14 -7.71
C GLY A 14 5.67 0.76 -8.06
N LEU A 15 6.16 -0.29 -7.38
CA LEU A 15 5.65 -1.65 -7.58
C LEU A 15 4.19 -1.79 -7.16
N TYR A 16 3.82 -1.25 -5.99
CA TYR A 16 2.45 -1.31 -5.48
C TYR A 16 1.47 -0.55 -6.38
N HIS A 17 1.87 0.59 -6.96
CA HIS A 17 1.03 1.30 -7.93
C HIS A 17 0.67 0.44 -9.15
N VAL A 18 1.66 -0.21 -9.77
CA VAL A 18 1.41 -1.10 -10.92
C VAL A 18 0.58 -2.32 -10.51
N LEU A 19 0.85 -2.86 -9.32
CA LEU A 19 0.15 -4.01 -8.78
C LEU A 19 -1.33 -3.69 -8.52
N VAL A 20 -1.63 -2.52 -7.95
CA VAL A 20 -2.99 -2.04 -7.72
C VAL A 20 -3.79 -1.92 -9.00
N VAL A 21 -3.23 -1.28 -10.03
CA VAL A 21 -3.91 -1.11 -11.32
C VAL A 21 -4.23 -2.47 -11.95
N LYS A 22 -3.27 -3.41 -11.93
CA LYS A 22 -3.49 -4.76 -12.47
C LYS A 22 -4.52 -5.56 -11.69
N LEU A 23 -4.52 -5.44 -10.36
CA LEU A 23 -5.52 -6.09 -9.52
C LEU A 23 -6.90 -5.49 -9.74
N GLU A 24 -6.99 -4.18 -9.89
CA GLU A 24 -8.24 -3.50 -10.20
C GLU A 24 -8.79 -3.91 -11.57
N GLU A 25 -7.94 -3.99 -12.60
CA GLU A 25 -8.36 -4.44 -13.93
C GLU A 25 -8.84 -5.90 -13.95
N ARG A 26 -8.25 -6.77 -13.12
CA ARG A 26 -8.57 -8.20 -13.09
C ARG A 26 -9.71 -8.56 -12.13
N PHE A 27 -9.80 -7.91 -10.97
CA PHE A 27 -10.71 -8.26 -9.87
C PHE A 27 -11.58 -7.09 -9.41
N GLY A 28 -11.49 -5.92 -10.03
CA GLY A 28 -12.16 -4.70 -9.58
C GLY A 28 -11.64 -4.21 -8.23
N THR A 29 -12.52 -3.62 -7.41
CA THR A 29 -12.18 -3.18 -6.05
C THR A 29 -12.10 -4.33 -5.04
N GLY A 30 -12.36 -5.58 -5.43
CA GLY A 30 -12.47 -6.75 -4.54
C GLY A 30 -11.29 -7.06 -3.60
N PRO A 31 -10.01 -6.98 -4.04
CA PRO A 31 -8.88 -7.38 -3.19
C PRO A 31 -8.50 -6.39 -2.07
N TRP A 32 -9.27 -5.31 -1.87
CA TRP A 32 -9.02 -4.29 -0.85
C TRP A 32 -8.90 -4.87 0.57
N ILE A 33 -9.69 -5.91 0.89
CA ILE A 33 -9.69 -6.54 2.22
C ILE A 33 -8.32 -7.17 2.52
N VAL A 34 -7.67 -7.77 1.52
CA VAL A 34 -6.38 -8.43 1.69
C VAL A 34 -5.30 -7.41 2.08
N PHE A 35 -5.25 -6.27 1.39
CA PHE A 35 -4.32 -5.18 1.72
C PHE A 35 -4.65 -4.53 3.06
N MET A 36 -5.93 -4.39 3.40
CA MET A 36 -6.34 -3.85 4.70
C MET A 36 -5.87 -4.76 5.84
N LEU A 37 -6.12 -6.06 5.73
CA LEU A 37 -5.69 -7.06 6.72
C LEU A 37 -4.16 -7.12 6.83
N LEU A 38 -3.45 -7.11 5.70
CA LEU A 38 -1.99 -7.03 5.68
C LEU A 38 -1.47 -5.78 6.38
N GLY A 39 -2.09 -4.62 6.14
CA GLY A 39 -1.75 -3.36 6.77
C GLY A 39 -1.91 -3.40 8.30
N VAL A 40 -3.05 -3.89 8.78
CA VAL A 40 -3.34 -4.02 10.21
C VAL A 40 -2.42 -5.04 10.88
N LEU A 41 -2.13 -6.16 10.20
CA LEU A 41 -1.20 -7.17 10.70
C LEU A 41 0.22 -6.59 10.84
N CYS A 42 0.70 -5.85 9.83
CA CYS A 42 1.99 -5.17 9.88
C CYS A 42 2.03 -4.13 11.01
N LEU A 43 0.93 -3.41 11.25
CA LEU A 43 0.82 -2.45 12.35
C LEU A 43 0.96 -3.15 13.72
N PHE A 44 0.29 -4.29 13.90
CA PHE A 44 0.37 -5.08 15.13
C PHE A 44 1.78 -5.64 15.36
N LEU A 45 2.42 -6.14 14.30
CA LEU A 45 3.81 -6.61 14.35
C LEU A 45 4.81 -5.48 14.64
N SER A 46 4.53 -4.25 14.15
CA SER A 46 5.31 -3.06 14.46
C SER A 46 5.27 -2.70 15.95
N TRP A 47 4.09 -2.85 16.58
CA TRP A 47 3.91 -2.63 18.03
C TRP A 47 4.65 -3.66 18.87
N GLN A 48 4.60 -4.94 18.47
CA GLN A 48 5.21 -6.03 19.25
C GLN A 48 6.75 -6.05 19.17
N THR A 49 7.32 -5.34 18.20
CA THR A 49 8.76 -5.34 17.94
C THR A 49 9.51 -4.38 18.85
N SER A 50 10.50 -4.88 19.61
CA SER A 50 11.35 -4.05 20.49
C SER A 50 12.46 -3.28 19.76
N SER A 51 12.83 -3.69 18.54
CA SER A 51 13.87 -3.02 17.74
C SER A 51 13.29 -1.87 16.94
N GLN A 52 13.77 -0.65 17.18
CA GLN A 52 13.34 0.56 16.47
C GLN A 52 13.48 0.43 14.95
N THR A 53 14.56 -0.22 14.49
CA THR A 53 14.76 -0.46 13.06
C THR A 53 13.66 -1.36 12.52
N VAL A 54 13.42 -2.53 13.09
CA VAL A 54 12.43 -3.48 12.56
C VAL A 54 11.01 -2.91 12.68
N SER A 55 10.71 -2.16 13.75
CA SER A 55 9.44 -1.44 13.92
C SER A 55 9.18 -0.42 12.80
N MET A 56 10.20 0.34 12.37
CA MET A 56 10.10 1.26 11.22
C MET A 56 9.78 0.55 9.90
N TRP A 57 10.38 -0.61 9.64
CA TRP A 57 10.11 -1.37 8.41
C TRP A 57 8.67 -1.91 8.38
N TRP A 58 8.19 -2.44 9.51
CA TRP A 58 6.79 -2.87 9.65
C TRP A 58 5.81 -1.70 9.55
N GLY A 59 6.12 -0.57 10.18
CA GLY A 59 5.31 0.65 10.08
C GLY A 59 5.20 1.14 8.64
N TYR A 60 6.32 1.20 7.91
CA TYR A 60 6.32 1.55 6.49
C TYR A 60 5.44 0.61 5.66
N ASN A 61 5.60 -0.70 5.82
CA ASN A 61 4.78 -1.68 5.09
C ASN A 61 3.30 -1.59 5.47
N ALA A 62 2.96 -1.30 6.73
CA ALA A 62 1.59 -1.07 7.16
C ALA A 62 0.97 0.12 6.40
N PHE A 63 1.64 1.27 6.40
CA PHE A 63 1.15 2.47 5.69
C PHE A 63 1.11 2.29 4.18
N LEU A 64 2.08 1.60 3.57
CA LEU A 64 2.09 1.29 2.15
C LEU A 64 0.85 0.47 1.73
N ASN A 65 0.51 -0.56 2.52
CA ASN A 65 -0.66 -1.39 2.27
C ASN A 65 -1.98 -0.62 2.49
N LEU A 66 -2.07 0.18 3.56
CA LEU A 66 -3.26 1.00 3.82
C LEU A 66 -3.45 2.09 2.75
N TRP A 67 -2.37 2.71 2.27
CA TRP A 67 -2.41 3.67 1.18
C TRP A 67 -2.91 3.01 -0.12
N THR A 68 -2.42 1.80 -0.39
CA THR A 68 -2.83 0.99 -1.54
C THR A 68 -4.34 0.73 -1.54
N VAL A 69 -4.93 0.41 -0.39
CA VAL A 69 -6.40 0.28 -0.25
C VAL A 69 -7.10 1.56 -0.67
N LYS A 70 -6.66 2.71 -0.15
CA LYS A 70 -7.24 4.01 -0.52
C LYS A 70 -7.15 4.27 -2.03
N GLU A 71 -5.98 4.04 -2.61
CA GLU A 71 -5.74 4.25 -4.05
C GLU A 71 -6.69 3.40 -4.91
N MET A 72 -6.92 2.13 -4.54
CA MET A 72 -7.88 1.26 -5.22
C MET A 72 -9.31 1.84 -5.28
N PHE A 73 -9.74 2.60 -4.26
CA PHE A 73 -11.07 3.23 -4.25
C PHE A 73 -11.11 4.59 -4.97
N ASP A 74 -9.99 5.31 -5.00
CA ASP A 74 -9.90 6.64 -5.64
C ASP A 74 -9.70 6.55 -7.17
N GLN A 75 -9.04 5.50 -7.67
CA GLN A 75 -8.78 5.28 -9.11
C GLN A 75 -10.07 5.22 -9.98
N PRO A 76 -11.12 4.44 -9.63
CA PRO A 76 -12.38 4.44 -10.38
C PRO A 76 -13.03 5.83 -10.45
N ARG A 77 -12.97 6.60 -9.36
CA ARG A 77 -13.59 7.92 -9.25
C ARG A 77 -12.93 8.94 -10.19
N ARG A 78 -11.61 8.85 -10.37
CA ARG A 78 -10.85 9.69 -11.32
C ARG A 78 -11.19 9.34 -12.77
N ARG A 79 -11.32 8.03 -13.08
CA ARG A 79 -11.75 7.58 -14.42
C ARG A 79 -13.14 8.08 -14.78
N GLN A 80 -14.08 8.06 -13.83
CA GLN A 80 -15.44 8.58 -14.05
C GLN A 80 -15.46 10.10 -14.30
N MET A 81 -14.69 10.89 -13.55
CA MET A 81 -14.62 12.34 -13.78
C MET A 81 -14.04 12.72 -15.16
N SER A 82 -13.05 11.98 -15.66
CA SER A 82 -12.48 12.25 -16.99
C SER A 82 -13.42 11.91 -18.15
N SER A 83 -14.44 11.07 -17.92
CA SER A 83 -15.43 10.71 -18.94
C SER A 83 -16.65 11.65 -18.94
N ALA A 84 -16.77 12.53 -17.94
CA ALA A 84 -17.89 13.45 -17.76
C ALA A 84 -17.59 14.90 -18.20
N ASN A 85 -16.34 15.18 -18.60
CA ASN A 85 -15.91 16.42 -19.26
C ASN A 85 -15.65 16.15 -20.74
#